data_AF-A0A2H0XAG8-F1
#
_entry.id   AF-A0A2H0XAG8-F1
#
_cell.length_a   1.000
_cell.length_b   1.000
_cell.length_c   1.000
_cell.angle_alpha   90.00
_cell.angle_beta   90.00
_cell.angle_gamma   90.00
#
_symmetry.space_group_name_H-M   'P 1'
#
loop_
_entity.id
_entity.type
_entity.pdbx_description
1 polymer ?
#
loop_
_entity_poly.entity_id
_entity_poly.type
_entity_poly.pdbx_seq_one_letter_code
_entity_poly.pdbx_strand_id
1 'polypeptide(L)'
;MPAQDIIEKLKDSGLTGRGGAGFQIWKKWQAVIDAESSQKYVIANGAEGEPGVFKDDYVLDKKAKELITGIKIAMETINASEAYIYLNQEFFKKYQKPLLKLIGKDKIHLFEKPEGYIAGEETTLLNAIEGKRLIPRLRPPYPTTCGLYGSPTLINNLETFYQVALIAEDKYFGERLYSIGGDAPKPGVFELSEKIIIKEILEKSKNLPAFDFFVQIGGGASGEVLNSTQLEKPLSGTGSIIIYNLKKTDLKKLLNYWIEFFAKESCGQCVPCREGTYRLRELFQQNKQDWSKIGDLLFVLEQ
;
A
#
# COMPACT_ATOMS: atom_id res chain seq x y z
N MET A 1 -25.58 -11.01 -1.60
CA MET A 1 -25.03 -12.13 -2.42
C MET A 1 -24.51 -13.16 -1.43
N PRO A 2 -24.76 -14.47 -1.60
CA PRO A 2 -24.13 -15.50 -0.77
C PRO A 2 -22.61 -15.32 -0.69
N ALA A 3 -22.02 -15.58 0.47
CA ALA A 3 -20.58 -15.42 0.71
C ALA A 3 -19.72 -16.29 -0.24
N GLN A 4 -20.23 -17.45 -0.65
CA GLN A 4 -19.53 -18.37 -1.53
C GLN A 4 -19.39 -17.81 -2.95
N ASP A 5 -20.42 -17.13 -3.45
CA ASP A 5 -20.44 -16.55 -4.80
C ASP A 5 -19.37 -15.46 -4.96
N ILE A 6 -19.15 -14.63 -3.95
CA ILE A 6 -18.14 -13.57 -4.05
C ILE A 6 -16.72 -14.10 -3.93
N ILE A 7 -16.45 -15.14 -3.12
CA ILE A 7 -15.12 -15.76 -3.06
C ILE A 7 -14.75 -16.39 -4.41
N GLU A 8 -15.70 -17.04 -5.07
CA GLU A 8 -15.51 -17.58 -6.41
C GLU A 8 -15.25 -16.47 -7.44
N LYS A 9 -16.05 -15.39 -7.44
CA LYS A 9 -15.79 -14.22 -8.29
C LYS A 9 -14.40 -13.61 -8.05
N LEU A 10 -13.97 -13.50 -6.79
CA LEU A 10 -12.64 -12.98 -6.45
C LEU A 10 -11.53 -13.91 -6.96
N LYS A 11 -11.73 -15.24 -6.87
CA LYS A 11 -10.80 -16.23 -7.40
C LYS A 11 -10.69 -16.14 -8.92
N ASP A 12 -11.81 -16.07 -9.62
CA ASP A 12 -11.88 -16.02 -11.09
C ASP A 12 -11.34 -14.71 -11.65
N SER A 13 -11.56 -13.59 -10.94
CA SER A 13 -11.02 -12.29 -11.33
C SER A 13 -9.48 -12.21 -11.28
N GLY A 14 -8.84 -13.10 -10.52
CA GLY A 14 -7.39 -13.05 -10.26
C GLY A 14 -6.95 -11.87 -9.39
N LEU A 15 -7.86 -11.19 -8.67
CA LEU A 15 -7.54 -10.00 -7.89
C LEU A 15 -6.44 -10.26 -6.85
N THR A 16 -5.43 -9.39 -6.89
CA THR A 16 -4.35 -9.33 -5.90
C THR A 16 -4.42 -8.05 -5.08
N GLY A 17 -3.85 -8.08 -3.87
CA GLY A 17 -3.85 -6.93 -2.97
C GLY A 17 -3.09 -5.75 -3.52
N ARG A 18 -3.74 -4.58 -3.53
CA ARG A 18 -3.22 -3.33 -4.12
C ARG A 18 -2.39 -2.47 -3.17
N GLY A 19 -2.01 -3.03 -2.01
CA GLY A 19 -1.13 -2.40 -1.03
C GLY A 19 0.35 -2.77 -1.18
N GLY A 20 0.76 -3.30 -2.34
CA GLY A 20 2.18 -3.59 -2.65
C GLY A 20 2.55 -5.08 -2.65
N ALA A 21 2.09 -5.85 -1.66
CA ALA A 21 2.49 -7.26 -1.51
C ALA A 21 1.93 -8.22 -2.57
N GLY A 22 0.89 -7.85 -3.32
CA GLY A 22 0.35 -8.66 -4.42
C GLY A 22 -0.27 -10.01 -3.99
N PHE A 23 -0.68 -10.16 -2.73
CA PHE A 23 -1.27 -11.42 -2.24
C PHE A 23 -2.66 -11.69 -2.85
N GLN A 24 -2.97 -12.95 -3.14
CA GLN A 24 -4.26 -13.36 -3.71
C GLN A 24 -5.42 -13.09 -2.72
N ILE A 25 -6.34 -12.20 -3.10
CA ILE A 25 -7.35 -11.69 -2.16
C ILE A 25 -8.33 -12.77 -1.72
N TRP A 26 -8.78 -13.64 -2.62
CA TRP A 26 -9.69 -14.73 -2.28
C TRP A 26 -9.10 -15.67 -1.21
N LYS A 27 -7.79 -15.97 -1.25
CA LYS A 27 -7.13 -16.79 -0.22
C LYS A 27 -7.13 -16.09 1.14
N LYS A 28 -6.91 -14.77 1.15
CA LYS A 28 -6.88 -14.00 2.39
C LYS A 28 -8.25 -13.99 3.05
N TRP A 29 -9.30 -13.82 2.24
CA TRP A 29 -10.68 -13.84 2.70
C TRP A 29 -11.06 -15.23 3.20
N GLN A 30 -10.72 -16.29 2.45
CA GLN A 30 -10.96 -17.66 2.85
C GLN A 30 -10.29 -17.99 4.20
N ALA A 31 -9.03 -17.59 4.40
CA ALA A 31 -8.33 -17.80 5.66
C ALA A 31 -9.03 -17.14 6.88
N VAL A 32 -9.69 -15.99 6.67
CA VAL A 32 -10.48 -15.33 7.73
C VAL A 32 -11.82 -16.03 7.94
N ILE A 33 -12.45 -16.53 6.87
CA ILE A 33 -13.68 -17.33 6.94
C ILE A 33 -13.44 -18.62 7.74
N ASP A 34 -12.36 -19.33 7.43
CA ASP A 34 -12.01 -20.62 8.02
C ASP A 34 -11.57 -20.50 9.50
N ALA A 35 -11.13 -19.31 9.93
CA ALA A 35 -10.77 -19.08 11.31
C ALA A 35 -12.02 -19.09 12.22
N GLU A 36 -12.05 -20.02 13.18
CA GLU A 36 -13.11 -20.14 14.18
C GLU A 36 -13.09 -18.94 15.14
N SER A 37 -14.14 -18.11 15.08
CA SER A 37 -14.34 -17.01 16.01
C SER A 37 -15.78 -16.53 15.94
N SER A 38 -16.33 -16.14 17.10
CA SER A 38 -17.64 -15.47 17.19
C SER A 38 -17.60 -14.02 16.70
N GLN A 39 -16.40 -13.44 16.60
CA GLN A 39 -16.19 -12.05 16.19
C GLN A 39 -15.09 -11.97 15.14
N LYS A 40 -15.33 -11.19 14.09
CA LYS A 40 -14.38 -10.95 13.01
C LYS A 40 -14.43 -9.48 12.63
N TYR A 41 -13.32 -8.97 12.09
CA TYR A 41 -13.18 -7.55 11.75
C TYR A 41 -12.71 -7.35 10.32
N VAL A 42 -13.11 -6.22 9.74
CA VAL A 42 -12.58 -5.73 8.46
C VAL A 42 -11.81 -4.43 8.71
N ILE A 43 -10.65 -4.26 8.07
CA ILE A 43 -9.91 -3.02 8.09
C ILE A 43 -9.58 -2.60 6.66
N ALA A 44 -10.08 -1.43 6.27
CA ALA A 44 -9.71 -0.71 5.06
C ALA A 44 -8.52 0.20 5.37
N ASN A 45 -7.34 -0.23 4.91
CA ASN A 45 -6.08 0.48 5.14
C ASN A 45 -5.87 1.56 4.07
N GLY A 46 -6.09 2.82 4.46
CA GLY A 46 -5.76 4.05 3.74
C GLY A 46 -4.65 4.84 4.45
N ALA A 47 -3.70 4.15 5.07
CA ALA A 47 -2.54 4.74 5.73
C ALA A 47 -1.38 5.07 4.78
N GLU A 48 -1.67 5.14 3.47
CA GLU A 48 -0.69 5.42 2.43
C GLU A 48 0.18 6.61 2.83
N GLY A 49 1.48 6.35 2.86
CA GLY A 49 2.49 7.31 3.29
C GLY A 49 3.75 7.19 2.45
N GLU A 50 3.75 6.32 1.43
CA GLU A 50 4.84 6.24 0.48
C GLU A 50 4.84 7.47 -0.42
N PRO A 51 5.95 8.19 -0.52
CA PRO A 51 6.02 9.33 -1.43
C PRO A 51 5.74 8.87 -2.86
N GLY A 52 4.95 9.65 -3.61
CA GLY A 52 4.58 9.33 -4.98
C GLY A 52 3.41 8.35 -5.14
N VAL A 53 2.83 7.86 -4.03
CA VAL A 53 1.58 7.08 -4.07
C VAL A 53 0.42 7.95 -3.61
N PHE A 54 -0.55 8.17 -4.50
CA PHE A 54 -1.72 9.03 -4.21
C PHE A 54 -3.03 8.49 -4.83
N LYS A 55 -3.01 7.22 -5.26
CA LYS A 55 -4.20 6.50 -5.74
C LYS A 55 -5.28 6.35 -4.66
N ASP A 56 -4.88 6.25 -3.39
CA ASP A 56 -5.80 6.11 -2.27
C ASP A 56 -6.60 7.42 -2.05
N ASP A 57 -5.97 8.58 -2.23
CA ASP A 57 -6.68 9.88 -2.28
C ASP A 57 -7.71 9.91 -3.42
N TYR A 58 -7.34 9.38 -4.60
CA TYR A 58 -8.27 9.27 -5.73
C TYR A 58 -9.45 8.33 -5.43
N VAL A 59 -9.22 7.20 -4.76
CA VAL A 59 -10.30 6.29 -4.34
C VAL A 59 -11.24 6.99 -3.37
N LEU A 60 -10.71 7.70 -2.38
CA LEU A 60 -11.49 8.46 -1.41
C LEU A 60 -12.26 9.64 -2.05
N ASP A 61 -11.69 10.29 -3.06
CA ASP A 61 -12.33 11.43 -3.73
C ASP A 61 -13.40 11.00 -4.74
N LYS A 62 -13.07 10.03 -5.58
CA LYS A 62 -13.85 9.70 -6.79
C LYS A 62 -14.65 8.41 -6.66
N LYS A 63 -14.24 7.49 -5.80
CA LYS A 63 -14.77 6.11 -5.72
C LYS A 63 -15.23 5.73 -4.31
N ALA A 64 -15.54 6.72 -3.46
CA ALA A 64 -15.88 6.47 -2.06
C ALA A 64 -17.13 5.61 -1.89
N LYS A 65 -18.12 5.71 -2.79
CA LYS A 65 -19.34 4.90 -2.71
C LYS A 65 -19.01 3.43 -2.92
N GLU A 66 -18.28 3.14 -3.98
CA GLU A 66 -17.80 1.80 -4.33
C GLU A 66 -16.89 1.23 -3.26
N LEU A 67 -15.99 2.05 -2.69
CA LEU A 67 -15.17 1.67 -1.52
C LEU A 67 -16.04 1.20 -0.36
N ILE A 68 -17.05 1.99 0.05
CA ILE A 68 -17.96 1.61 1.15
C ILE A 68 -18.75 0.35 0.80
N THR A 69 -19.23 0.21 -0.43
CA THR A 69 -19.90 -1.02 -0.91
C THR A 69 -18.99 -2.24 -0.79
N GLY A 70 -17.72 -2.12 -1.20
CA GLY A 70 -16.74 -3.20 -1.10
C GLY A 70 -16.45 -3.62 0.33
N ILE A 71 -16.36 -2.65 1.26
CA ILE A 71 -16.21 -2.94 2.70
C ILE A 71 -17.42 -3.70 3.23
N LYS A 72 -18.64 -3.29 2.88
CA LYS A 72 -19.87 -3.97 3.29
C LYS A 72 -19.94 -5.40 2.77
N ILE A 73 -19.61 -5.61 1.49
CA ILE A 73 -19.51 -6.95 0.91
C ILE A 73 -18.53 -7.79 1.72
N ALA A 74 -17.36 -7.26 2.05
CA ALA A 74 -16.39 -7.99 2.86
C ALA A 74 -16.93 -8.34 4.25
N MET A 75 -17.60 -7.40 4.92
CA MET A 75 -18.21 -7.64 6.22
C MET A 75 -19.26 -8.76 6.15
N GLU A 76 -20.16 -8.71 5.18
CA GLU A 76 -21.18 -9.75 4.96
C GLU A 76 -20.53 -11.11 4.66
N THR A 77 -19.52 -11.13 3.81
CA THR A 77 -18.87 -12.36 3.34
C THR A 77 -18.17 -13.12 4.45
N ILE A 78 -17.44 -12.40 5.32
CA ILE A 78 -16.70 -13.02 6.42
C ILE A 78 -17.49 -13.04 7.73
N ASN A 79 -18.74 -12.57 7.74
CA ASN A 79 -19.55 -12.34 8.94
C ASN A 79 -18.83 -11.47 9.99
N ALA A 80 -18.27 -10.35 9.54
CA ALA A 80 -17.60 -9.39 10.42
C ALA A 80 -18.61 -8.57 11.22
N SER A 81 -18.30 -8.36 12.51
CA SER A 81 -19.16 -7.59 13.40
C SER A 81 -19.00 -6.08 13.19
N GLU A 82 -17.79 -5.64 12.86
CA GLU A 82 -17.43 -4.23 12.67
C GLU A 82 -16.32 -4.09 11.61
N ALA A 83 -16.22 -2.90 11.05
CA ALA A 83 -15.10 -2.52 10.19
C ALA A 83 -14.48 -1.19 10.59
N TYR A 84 -13.22 -1.00 10.22
CA TYR A 84 -12.46 0.23 10.45
C TYR A 84 -11.89 0.74 9.13
N ILE A 85 -12.06 2.03 8.83
CA ILE A 85 -11.35 2.72 7.76
C ILE A 85 -10.22 3.50 8.41
N TYR A 86 -9.01 2.99 8.25
CA TYR A 86 -7.80 3.49 8.90
C TYR A 86 -7.09 4.46 7.96
N LEU A 87 -7.14 5.75 8.25
CA LEU A 87 -6.74 6.83 7.35
C LEU A 87 -5.56 7.61 7.93
N ASN A 88 -4.58 7.97 7.09
CA ASN A 88 -3.60 9.00 7.47
C ASN A 88 -4.31 10.32 7.86
N GLN A 89 -3.61 11.20 8.58
CA GLN A 89 -4.20 12.43 9.13
C GLN A 89 -4.76 13.36 8.03
N GLU A 90 -4.08 13.45 6.89
CA GLU A 90 -4.53 14.28 5.76
C GLU A 90 -5.87 13.78 5.20
N PHE A 91 -5.94 12.48 4.91
CA PHE A 91 -7.14 11.82 4.40
C PHE A 91 -8.27 11.84 5.43
N PHE A 92 -7.96 11.62 6.70
CA PHE A 92 -8.96 11.70 7.77
C PHE A 92 -9.58 13.09 7.80
N LYS A 93 -8.76 14.15 7.90
CA LYS A 93 -9.23 15.54 7.91
C LYS A 93 -10.05 15.90 6.67
N LYS A 94 -9.64 15.42 5.49
CA LYS A 94 -10.29 15.73 4.20
C LYS A 94 -11.61 14.96 4.02
N TYR A 95 -11.66 13.68 4.40
CA TYR A 95 -12.74 12.76 4.03
C TYR A 95 -13.63 12.29 5.17
N GLN A 96 -13.35 12.62 6.42
CA GLN A 96 -14.16 12.16 7.57
C GLN A 96 -15.64 12.47 7.38
N LYS A 97 -16.00 13.72 7.09
CA LYS A 97 -17.40 14.15 6.92
C LYS A 97 -18.12 13.43 5.76
N PRO A 98 -17.59 13.42 4.51
CA PRO A 98 -18.26 12.73 3.42
C PRO A 98 -18.35 11.21 3.63
N LEU A 99 -17.32 10.58 4.21
CA LEU A 99 -17.35 9.15 4.51
C LEU A 99 -18.40 8.80 5.56
N LEU A 100 -18.51 9.56 6.65
CA LEU A 100 -19.55 9.34 7.68
C LEU A 100 -20.96 9.41 7.09
N LYS A 101 -21.19 10.29 6.11
CA LYS A 101 -22.48 10.38 5.40
C LYS A 101 -22.78 9.11 4.57
N LEU A 102 -21.76 8.52 3.94
CA LEU A 102 -21.90 7.28 3.15
C LEU A 102 -22.03 6.03 4.03
N ILE A 103 -21.36 6.03 5.18
CA ILE A 103 -21.43 4.96 6.18
C ILE A 103 -22.81 4.92 6.84
N GLY A 104 -23.41 6.06 7.15
CA GLY A 104 -24.76 6.11 7.72
C GLY A 104 -24.84 5.40 9.08
N LYS A 105 -25.57 4.28 9.14
CA LYS A 105 -25.81 3.49 10.37
C LYS A 105 -24.99 2.21 10.44
N ASP A 106 -24.19 1.92 9.43
CA ASP A 106 -23.37 0.71 9.40
C ASP A 106 -22.29 0.77 10.48
N LYS A 107 -21.88 -0.39 11.00
CA LYS A 107 -20.82 -0.51 12.02
C LYS A 107 -19.42 -0.37 11.41
N ILE A 108 -19.20 0.75 10.72
CA ILE A 108 -17.94 1.10 10.07
C ILE A 108 -17.40 2.35 10.75
N HIS A 109 -16.23 2.23 11.37
CA HIS A 109 -15.62 3.29 12.15
C HIS A 109 -14.48 3.94 11.36
N LEU A 110 -14.34 5.26 11.46
CA LEU A 110 -13.17 5.96 10.93
C LEU A 110 -12.11 6.03 12.02
N PHE A 111 -10.87 5.67 11.70
CA PHE A 111 -9.75 5.74 12.62
C PHE A 111 -8.65 6.63 12.03
N GLU A 112 -8.25 7.65 12.79
CA GLU A 112 -7.14 8.52 12.43
C GLU A 112 -5.82 7.86 12.82
N LYS A 113 -5.01 7.55 11.82
CA LYS A 113 -3.68 6.96 12.00
C LYS A 113 -2.77 7.91 12.77
N PRO A 114 -2.07 7.44 13.81
CA PRO A 114 -0.97 8.16 14.45
C PRO A 114 0.18 8.43 13.47
N GLU A 115 1.01 9.42 13.79
CA GLU A 115 2.20 9.73 12.98
C GLU A 115 3.15 8.52 12.83
N GLY A 116 3.89 8.51 11.72
CA GLY A 116 4.89 7.50 11.40
C GLY A 116 4.52 6.63 10.21
N TYR A 117 5.50 6.37 9.36
CA TYR A 117 5.38 5.50 8.19
C TYR A 117 5.02 4.08 8.62
N ILE A 118 5.71 3.53 9.64
CA ILE A 118 5.49 2.16 10.12
C ILE A 118 4.06 1.91 10.60
N ALA A 119 3.34 2.95 11.04
CA ALA A 119 1.94 2.83 11.46
C ALA A 119 0.99 2.44 10.32
N GLY A 120 1.45 2.38 9.06
CA GLY A 120 0.71 1.82 7.92
C GLY A 120 0.93 0.33 7.69
N GLU A 121 1.90 -0.30 8.35
CA GLU A 121 2.16 -1.74 8.28
C GLU A 121 1.00 -2.53 8.90
N GLU A 122 0.67 -3.67 8.28
CA GLU A 122 -0.54 -4.45 8.53
C GLU A 122 -0.76 -4.82 10.00
N THR A 123 0.29 -5.19 10.72
CA THR A 123 0.17 -5.58 12.14
C THR A 123 0.35 -4.40 13.10
N THR A 124 1.07 -3.37 12.67
CA THR A 124 1.28 -2.14 13.43
C THR A 124 -0.01 -1.33 13.52
N LEU A 125 -0.81 -1.28 12.45
CA LEU A 125 -2.11 -0.60 12.48
C LEU A 125 -3.10 -1.28 13.45
N LEU A 126 -2.99 -2.60 13.66
CA LEU A 126 -3.77 -3.30 14.69
C LEU A 126 -3.41 -2.78 16.08
N ASN A 127 -2.11 -2.63 16.35
CA ASN A 127 -1.63 -2.06 17.60
C ASN A 127 -2.07 -0.60 17.77
N ALA A 128 -2.11 0.19 16.68
CA ALA A 128 -2.60 1.55 16.71
C ALA A 128 -4.08 1.61 17.14
N ILE A 129 -4.95 0.79 16.54
CA ILE A 129 -6.38 0.73 16.89
C ILE A 129 -6.57 0.28 18.35
N GLU A 130 -5.74 -0.65 18.82
CA GLU A 130 -5.77 -1.16 20.20
C GLU A 130 -5.13 -0.22 21.24
N GLY A 131 -4.62 0.96 20.84
CA GLY A 131 -3.94 1.89 21.74
C GLY A 131 -2.60 1.38 22.27
N LYS A 132 -1.97 0.43 21.56
CA LYS A 132 -0.68 -0.17 21.90
C LYS A 132 0.46 0.55 21.18
N ARG A 133 1.69 0.19 21.54
CA ARG A 133 2.90 0.71 20.89
C ARG A 133 2.92 0.37 19.39
N LEU A 134 3.32 1.33 18.57
CA LEU A 134 3.42 1.23 17.11
C LEU A 134 4.64 0.42 16.67
N ILE A 135 4.59 -0.89 16.91
CA ILE A 135 5.58 -1.86 16.44
C ILE A 135 4.86 -3.00 15.70
N PRO A 136 5.48 -3.59 14.66
CA PRO A 136 4.95 -4.78 14.03
C PRO A 136 4.81 -5.95 15.01
N ARG A 137 3.76 -6.75 14.85
CA ARG A 137 3.59 -8.00 15.59
C ARG A 137 4.45 -9.09 14.96
N LEU A 138 5.03 -9.95 15.81
CA LEU A 138 5.67 -11.17 15.35
C LEU A 138 4.62 -12.08 14.71
N ARG A 139 4.98 -12.68 13.57
CA ARG A 139 4.15 -13.65 12.84
C ARG A 139 4.91 -14.97 12.78
N PRO A 140 4.23 -16.13 12.92
CA PRO A 140 2.81 -16.31 13.28
C PRO A 140 2.50 -15.94 14.76
N PRO A 141 1.21 -15.71 15.11
CA PRO A 141 0.02 -15.83 14.27
C PRO A 141 -0.18 -14.65 13.29
N TYR A 142 -0.82 -14.92 12.15
CA TYR A 142 -1.17 -13.90 11.16
C TYR A 142 -2.47 -13.16 11.55
N PRO A 143 -2.68 -11.92 11.07
CA PRO A 143 -3.93 -11.17 11.32
C PRO A 143 -5.20 -11.91 10.92
N THR A 144 -5.12 -12.77 9.90
CA THR A 144 -6.23 -13.59 9.44
C THR A 144 -6.71 -14.60 10.47
N THR A 145 -5.88 -14.92 11.46
CA THR A 145 -6.21 -15.84 12.57
C THR A 145 -6.33 -15.09 13.89
N CYS A 146 -5.38 -14.20 14.19
CA CYS A 146 -5.33 -13.42 15.43
C CYS A 146 -4.93 -11.97 15.11
N GLY A 147 -5.91 -11.17 14.72
CA GLY A 147 -5.77 -9.77 14.34
C GLY A 147 -6.23 -8.82 15.45
N LEU A 148 -7.19 -7.96 15.12
CA LEU A 148 -7.73 -6.93 16.01
C LEU A 148 -8.43 -7.57 17.21
N TYR A 149 -8.02 -7.16 18.41
CA TYR A 149 -8.51 -7.68 19.69
C TYR A 149 -8.39 -9.22 19.82
N GLY A 150 -7.43 -9.81 19.11
CA GLY A 150 -7.21 -11.26 19.08
C GLY A 150 -8.14 -12.03 18.13
N SER A 151 -9.03 -11.35 17.41
CA SER A 151 -9.98 -11.97 16.49
C SER A 151 -9.47 -12.01 15.04
N PRO A 152 -9.91 -12.98 14.22
CA PRO A 152 -9.63 -13.00 12.78
C PRO A 152 -10.00 -11.68 12.11
N THR A 153 -9.03 -11.08 11.42
CA THR A 153 -9.18 -9.74 10.85
C THR A 153 -8.74 -9.72 9.39
N LEU A 154 -9.64 -9.25 8.53
CA LEU A 154 -9.37 -9.02 7.13
C LEU A 154 -8.85 -7.60 6.92
N ILE A 155 -7.61 -7.46 6.48
CA ILE A 155 -6.99 -6.16 6.21
C ILE A 155 -6.68 -6.04 4.71
N ASN A 156 -7.29 -5.08 4.03
CA ASN A 156 -6.99 -4.79 2.61
C ASN A 156 -6.84 -3.28 2.39
N ASN A 157 -6.12 -2.92 1.32
CA ASN A 157 -5.97 -1.52 0.89
C ASN A 157 -7.30 -0.97 0.32
N LEU A 158 -7.48 0.35 0.33
CA LEU A 158 -8.69 1.01 -0.17
C LEU A 158 -9.04 0.62 -1.62
N GLU A 159 -8.06 0.62 -2.53
CA GLU A 159 -8.28 0.24 -3.93
C GLU A 159 -8.77 -1.21 -4.07
N THR A 160 -8.34 -2.09 -3.16
CA THR A 160 -8.79 -3.49 -3.17
C THR A 160 -10.28 -3.58 -2.86
N PHE A 161 -10.79 -2.85 -1.87
CA PHE A 161 -12.23 -2.82 -1.59
C PHE A 161 -13.03 -2.16 -2.72
N TYR A 162 -12.50 -1.10 -3.34
CA TYR A 162 -13.09 -0.54 -4.56
C TYR A 162 -13.24 -1.60 -5.65
N GLN A 163 -12.20 -2.37 -5.93
CA GLN A 163 -12.22 -3.42 -6.94
C GLN A 163 -13.15 -4.59 -6.57
N VAL A 164 -13.27 -4.94 -5.29
CA VAL A 164 -14.25 -5.92 -4.80
C VAL A 164 -15.67 -5.51 -5.18
N ALA A 165 -16.02 -4.21 -5.03
CA ALA A 165 -17.34 -3.73 -5.43
C ALA A 165 -17.57 -3.88 -6.94
N LEU A 166 -16.57 -3.54 -7.76
CA LEU A 166 -16.65 -3.75 -9.21
C LEU A 166 -16.81 -5.22 -9.59
N ILE A 167 -16.09 -6.12 -8.92
CA ILE A 167 -16.19 -7.57 -9.15
C ILE A 167 -17.59 -8.08 -8.79
N ALA A 168 -18.16 -7.62 -7.67
CA ALA A 168 -19.50 -8.02 -7.27
C ALA A 168 -20.55 -7.62 -8.31
N GLU A 169 -20.36 -6.48 -8.98
CA GLU A 169 -21.23 -5.97 -10.05
C GLU A 169 -20.86 -6.47 -11.46
N ASP A 170 -19.88 -7.38 -11.60
CA ASP A 170 -19.38 -7.89 -12.89
C ASP A 170 -18.83 -6.77 -13.83
N LYS A 171 -18.25 -5.73 -13.22
CA LYS A 171 -17.67 -4.55 -13.89
C LYS A 171 -16.14 -4.46 -13.76
N TYR A 172 -15.49 -5.50 -13.25
CA TYR A 172 -14.04 -5.55 -13.15
C TYR A 172 -13.42 -6.18 -14.41
N PHE A 173 -12.55 -5.43 -15.09
CA PHE A 173 -11.95 -5.84 -16.36
C PHE A 173 -10.42 -6.01 -16.30
N GLY A 174 -9.86 -6.27 -15.10
CA GLY A 174 -8.41 -6.43 -14.94
C GLY A 174 -7.65 -5.11 -15.02
N GLU A 175 -8.26 -4.04 -14.52
CA GLU A 175 -7.67 -2.70 -14.46
C GLU A 175 -7.26 -2.36 -13.02
N ARG A 176 -6.20 -1.56 -12.89
CA ARG A 176 -5.71 -1.03 -11.62
C ARG A 176 -5.36 0.44 -11.74
N LEU A 177 -5.25 1.10 -10.59
CA LEU A 177 -4.86 2.50 -10.51
C LEU A 177 -3.34 2.63 -10.50
N TYR A 178 -2.83 3.55 -11.32
CA TYR A 178 -1.43 3.92 -11.39
C TYR A 178 -1.23 5.37 -10.95
N SER A 179 -0.43 5.60 -9.90
CA SER A 179 -0.02 6.96 -9.48
C SER A 179 1.24 7.35 -10.24
N ILE A 180 1.15 8.32 -11.15
CA ILE A 180 2.30 8.79 -11.93
C ILE A 180 2.66 10.21 -11.48
N GLY A 181 3.86 10.39 -10.95
CA GLY A 181 4.32 11.66 -10.37
C GLY A 181 5.79 11.97 -10.64
N GLY A 182 6.35 12.89 -9.85
CA GLY A 182 7.71 13.42 -10.07
C GLY A 182 7.76 14.44 -11.20
N ASP A 183 8.79 14.35 -12.05
CA ASP A 183 8.96 15.15 -13.26
C ASP A 183 8.04 14.69 -14.43
N ALA A 184 6.94 14.01 -14.12
CA ALA A 184 6.01 13.50 -15.11
C ALA A 184 5.36 14.65 -15.92
N PRO A 185 5.24 14.52 -17.26
CA PRO A 185 4.57 15.53 -18.09
C PRO A 185 3.11 15.78 -17.71
N LYS A 186 2.40 14.74 -17.27
CA LYS A 186 1.00 14.76 -16.88
C LYS A 186 0.81 13.93 -15.60
N PRO A 187 1.17 14.48 -14.43
CA PRO A 187 1.05 13.76 -13.16
C PRO A 187 -0.43 13.52 -12.83
N GLY A 188 -0.73 12.38 -12.23
CA GLY A 188 -2.10 12.01 -11.90
C GLY A 188 -2.29 10.51 -11.68
N VAL A 189 -3.55 10.13 -11.43
CA VAL A 189 -3.97 8.74 -11.29
C VAL A 189 -4.59 8.28 -12.60
N PHE A 190 -4.13 7.13 -13.10
CA PHE A 190 -4.57 6.54 -14.35
C PHE A 190 -5.10 5.14 -14.10
N GLU A 191 -6.31 4.84 -14.57
CA GLU A 191 -6.90 3.51 -14.56
C GLU A 191 -6.52 2.83 -15.88
N LEU A 192 -5.69 1.79 -15.80
CA LEU A 192 -5.18 1.05 -16.96
C LEU A 192 -5.11 -0.44 -16.63
N SER A 193 -4.99 -1.27 -17.66
CA SER A 193 -4.85 -2.72 -17.49
C SER A 193 -3.66 -3.08 -16.58
N GLU A 194 -3.78 -4.16 -15.81
CA GLU A 194 -2.66 -4.71 -15.02
C GLU A 194 -1.71 -5.61 -15.84
N LYS A 195 -2.07 -5.92 -17.08
CA LYS A 195 -1.32 -6.84 -17.96
C LYS A 195 -0.31 -6.14 -18.88
N ILE A 196 -0.18 -4.83 -18.77
CA ILE A 196 0.72 -4.02 -19.61
C ILE A 196 2.04 -3.74 -18.90
N ILE A 197 3.08 -3.49 -19.70
CA ILE A 197 4.42 -3.15 -19.22
C ILE A 197 4.53 -1.66 -18.85
N ILE A 198 5.56 -1.30 -18.08
CA ILE A 198 5.80 0.08 -17.62
C ILE A 198 5.86 1.07 -18.80
N LYS A 199 6.54 0.69 -19.89
CA LYS A 199 6.60 1.53 -21.09
C LYS A 199 5.23 1.86 -21.66
N GLU A 200 4.35 0.87 -21.79
CA GLU A 200 2.97 1.06 -22.28
C GLU A 200 2.13 1.90 -21.31
N ILE A 201 2.34 1.77 -19.99
CA ILE A 201 1.68 2.61 -18.99
C ILE A 201 2.05 4.08 -19.23
N LEU A 202 3.33 4.38 -19.43
CA LEU A 202 3.82 5.73 -19.70
C LEU A 202 3.31 6.27 -21.04
N GLU A 203 3.26 5.45 -22.08
CA GLU A 203 2.74 5.85 -23.39
C GLU A 203 1.23 6.15 -23.33
N LYS A 204 0.42 5.23 -22.78
CA LYS A 204 -1.05 5.39 -22.71
C LYS A 204 -1.46 6.54 -21.79
N SER A 205 -0.72 6.78 -20.71
CA SER A 205 -0.94 7.91 -19.81
C SER A 205 -0.38 9.24 -20.33
N LYS A 206 0.33 9.24 -21.48
CA LYS A 206 1.04 10.40 -22.04
C LYS A 206 2.10 10.97 -21.09
N ASN A 207 2.78 10.10 -20.37
CA ASN A 207 3.84 10.41 -19.41
C ASN A 207 5.23 9.93 -19.84
N LEU A 208 5.38 9.33 -21.02
CA LEU A 208 6.71 9.00 -21.54
C LEU A 208 7.51 10.31 -21.79
N PRO A 209 8.59 10.57 -21.03
CA PRO A 209 9.31 11.83 -21.15
C PRO A 209 10.16 11.92 -22.42
N ALA A 210 10.35 13.14 -22.92
CA ALA A 210 11.27 13.43 -24.03
C ALA A 210 12.71 13.75 -23.58
N PHE A 211 12.97 13.79 -22.27
CA PHE A 211 14.26 14.08 -21.66
C PHE A 211 14.88 12.80 -21.07
N ASP A 212 16.18 12.81 -20.78
CA ASP A 212 16.85 11.68 -20.11
C ASP A 212 16.30 11.47 -18.69
N PHE A 213 15.80 10.27 -18.41
CA PHE A 213 15.09 9.96 -17.17
C PHE A 213 15.39 8.57 -16.62
N PHE A 214 15.08 8.39 -15.35
CA PHE A 214 14.89 7.09 -14.70
C PHE A 214 13.58 7.12 -13.92
N VAL A 215 13.09 5.95 -13.52
CA VAL A 215 11.84 5.81 -12.77
C VAL A 215 12.06 5.05 -11.48
N GLN A 216 11.26 5.36 -10.47
CA GLN A 216 11.12 4.56 -9.25
C GLN A 216 9.70 3.98 -9.24
N ILE A 217 9.59 2.66 -9.10
CA ILE A 217 8.33 1.93 -9.26
C ILE A 217 7.93 1.14 -8.03
N GLY A 218 6.63 0.89 -7.88
CA GLY A 218 6.09 -0.05 -6.88
C GLY A 218 6.07 0.46 -5.44
N GLY A 219 6.52 1.70 -5.26
CA GLY A 219 6.56 2.46 -4.03
C GLY A 219 7.53 3.61 -4.19
N GLY A 220 7.43 4.61 -3.31
CA GLY A 220 8.46 5.64 -3.17
C GLY A 220 9.73 5.01 -2.63
N ALA A 221 9.93 5.08 -1.32
CA ALA A 221 11.14 4.58 -0.66
C ALA A 221 11.40 3.07 -0.87
N SER A 222 10.34 2.27 -0.86
CA SER A 222 10.35 0.79 -0.88
C SER A 222 10.44 0.18 -2.29
N GLY A 223 10.40 1.03 -3.32
CA GLY A 223 10.32 0.63 -4.72
C GLY A 223 11.64 0.26 -5.37
N GLU A 224 11.56 -0.13 -6.64
CA GLU A 224 12.71 -0.43 -7.50
C GLU A 224 13.05 0.77 -8.38
N VAL A 225 14.34 1.05 -8.57
CA VAL A 225 14.83 2.11 -9.47
C VAL A 225 15.23 1.50 -10.79
N LEU A 226 14.62 1.98 -11.89
CA LEU A 226 14.82 1.49 -13.24
C LEU A 226 15.26 2.61 -14.17
N ASN A 227 16.22 2.34 -15.04
CA ASN A 227 16.55 3.24 -16.13
C ASN A 227 15.57 3.09 -17.32
N SER A 228 15.69 3.99 -18.30
CA SER A 228 14.82 4.00 -19.49
C SER A 228 14.88 2.73 -20.35
N THR A 229 15.93 1.92 -20.24
CA THR A 229 16.07 0.64 -20.97
C THR A 229 15.43 -0.55 -20.26
N GLN A 230 15.06 -0.41 -18.99
CA GLN A 230 14.52 -1.49 -18.15
C GLN A 230 12.99 -1.45 -18.04
N LEU A 231 12.30 -0.72 -18.93
CA LEU A 231 10.84 -0.50 -18.86
C LEU A 231 10.00 -1.63 -19.49
N GLU A 232 10.64 -2.63 -20.09
CA GLU A 232 9.98 -3.80 -20.73
C GLU A 232 9.66 -4.91 -19.72
N LYS A 233 9.06 -4.54 -18.59
CA LYS A 233 8.59 -5.46 -17.54
C LYS A 233 7.25 -4.98 -16.97
N PRO A 234 6.42 -5.89 -16.41
CA PRO A 234 5.22 -5.50 -15.70
C PRO A 234 5.57 -4.72 -14.44
N LEU A 235 4.67 -3.84 -14.02
CA LEU A 235 4.82 -3.07 -12.78
C LEU A 235 4.49 -3.94 -11.57
N SER A 236 5.39 -3.98 -10.57
CA SER A 236 5.16 -4.59 -9.26
C SER A 236 4.80 -3.54 -8.20
N GLY A 237 4.33 -3.97 -7.03
CA GLY A 237 4.11 -3.07 -5.89
C GLY A 237 2.81 -2.25 -5.94
N THR A 238 2.82 -1.08 -5.30
CA THR A 238 1.64 -0.25 -5.01
C THR A 238 1.02 0.42 -6.23
N GLY A 239 1.64 0.36 -7.41
CA GLY A 239 1.09 1.03 -8.60
C GLY A 239 1.64 2.42 -8.83
N SER A 240 2.67 2.85 -8.10
CA SER A 240 3.32 4.14 -8.34
C SER A 240 4.45 4.06 -9.36
N ILE A 241 4.60 5.16 -10.10
CA ILE A 241 5.73 5.46 -10.97
C ILE A 241 6.13 6.90 -10.70
N ILE A 242 7.31 7.10 -10.13
CA ILE A 242 7.91 8.42 -9.95
C ILE A 242 8.95 8.62 -11.03
N ILE A 243 8.77 9.63 -11.86
CA ILE A 243 9.70 9.96 -12.94
C ILE A 243 10.70 11.00 -12.43
N TYR A 244 11.99 10.75 -12.66
CA TYR A 244 13.07 11.68 -12.30
C TYR A 244 13.84 12.10 -13.55
N ASN A 245 14.00 13.41 -13.73
CA ASN A 245 14.85 13.96 -14.78
C ASN A 245 16.33 13.85 -14.38
N LEU A 246 17.15 13.16 -15.18
CA LEU A 246 18.56 12.91 -14.88
C LEU A 246 19.41 14.19 -14.79
N LYS A 247 19.02 15.26 -15.50
CA LYS A 247 19.75 16.54 -15.48
C LYS A 247 19.41 17.39 -14.26
N LYS A 248 18.22 17.20 -13.68
CA LYS A 248 17.75 17.96 -12.51
C LYS A 248 17.99 17.24 -11.19
N THR A 249 17.99 15.91 -11.22
CA THR A 249 18.00 15.09 -10.02
C THR A 249 19.42 14.87 -9.53
N ASP A 250 19.71 15.36 -8.33
CA ASP A 250 20.93 15.01 -7.60
C ASP A 250 20.73 13.65 -6.93
N LEU A 251 21.32 12.60 -7.54
CA LEU A 251 21.20 11.23 -7.06
C LEU A 251 21.73 11.07 -5.63
N LYS A 252 22.77 11.82 -5.24
CA LYS A 252 23.34 11.73 -3.90
C LYS A 252 22.36 12.30 -2.87
N LYS A 253 21.70 13.42 -3.18
CA LYS A 253 20.64 13.99 -2.32
C LYS A 253 19.43 13.06 -2.23
N LEU A 254 19.02 12.45 -3.34
CA LEU A 254 17.90 11.52 -3.36
C LEU A 254 18.17 10.29 -2.48
N LEU A 255 19.36 9.69 -2.62
CA LEU A 255 19.78 8.58 -1.77
C LEU A 255 19.86 8.98 -0.29
N ASN A 256 20.43 10.15 0.01
CA ASN A 256 20.48 10.66 1.38
C ASN A 256 19.08 10.82 1.97
N TYR A 257 18.14 11.37 1.19
CA TYR A 257 16.75 11.52 1.60
C TYR A 257 16.10 10.17 1.99
N TRP A 258 16.30 9.13 1.18
CA TRP A 258 15.77 7.79 1.49
C TRP A 258 16.43 7.15 2.70
N ILE A 259 17.75 7.30 2.85
CA ILE A 259 18.49 6.78 4.01
C ILE A 259 18.00 7.45 5.30
N GLU A 260 17.85 8.78 5.30
CA GLU A 260 17.28 9.52 6.43
C GLU A 260 15.84 9.10 6.73
N PHE A 261 15.02 8.93 5.68
CA PHE A 261 13.65 8.47 5.81
C PHE A 261 13.60 7.12 6.54
N PHE A 262 14.33 6.10 6.07
CA PHE A 262 14.33 4.79 6.72
C PHE A 262 14.92 4.80 8.12
N ALA A 263 15.99 5.58 8.36
CA ALA A 263 16.59 5.70 9.68
C ALA A 263 15.63 6.36 10.69
N LYS A 264 14.83 7.35 10.26
CA LYS A 264 13.83 8.03 11.09
C LYS A 264 12.58 7.17 11.32
N GLU A 265 12.14 6.45 10.29
CA GLU A 265 10.88 5.69 10.30
C GLU A 265 11.02 4.26 10.83
N SER A 266 12.23 3.83 11.20
CA SER A 266 12.47 2.55 11.85
C SER A 266 11.72 2.45 13.18
N CYS A 267 10.96 1.37 13.38
CA CYS A 267 10.30 1.11 14.67
C CYS A 267 11.26 0.68 15.79
N GLY A 268 12.52 0.37 15.45
CA GLY A 268 13.56 -0.01 16.40
C GLY A 268 13.47 -1.45 16.93
N GLN A 269 12.56 -2.28 16.39
CA GLN A 269 12.34 -3.65 16.88
C GLN A 269 13.49 -4.60 16.50
N CYS A 270 13.86 -4.68 15.22
CA CYS A 270 14.87 -5.61 14.73
C CYS A 270 16.26 -4.94 14.69
N VAL A 271 17.29 -5.64 15.15
CA VAL A 271 18.67 -5.13 15.18
C VAL A 271 19.18 -4.72 13.80
N PRO A 272 19.01 -5.52 12.71
CA PRO A 272 19.48 -5.11 11.39
C PRO A 272 18.85 -3.80 10.92
N CYS A 273 17.53 -3.66 11.07
CA CYS A 273 16.84 -2.42 10.68
C CYS A 273 17.26 -1.23 11.55
N ARG A 274 17.28 -1.38 12.88
CA ARG A 274 17.59 -0.28 13.80
C ARG A 274 19.03 0.20 13.69
N GLU A 275 19.99 -0.73 13.76
CA GLU A 275 21.41 -0.40 13.75
C GLU A 275 21.90 -0.21 12.32
N GLY A 276 21.46 -1.04 11.37
CA GLY A 276 21.97 -1.00 10.00
C GLY A 276 21.55 0.24 9.24
N THR A 277 20.30 0.72 9.38
CA THR A 277 19.90 2.02 8.78
C THR A 277 20.68 3.19 9.38
N TYR A 278 20.97 3.15 10.69
CA TYR A 278 21.81 4.13 11.35
C TYR A 278 23.26 4.11 10.82
N ARG A 279 23.88 2.93 10.69
CA ARG A 279 25.23 2.79 10.12
C ARG A 279 25.29 3.19 8.65
N LEU A 280 24.25 2.89 7.88
CA LEU A 280 24.14 3.28 6.48
C LEU A 280 24.14 4.80 6.36
N ARG A 281 23.40 5.49 7.22
CA ARG A 281 23.42 6.95 7.33
C ARG A 281 24.81 7.49 7.67
N GLU A 282 25.48 6.93 8.67
CA GLU A 282 26.84 7.36 9.05
C GLU A 282 27.82 7.22 7.89
N LEU A 283 27.83 6.08 7.20
CA LEU A 283 28.71 5.83 6.05
C LEU A 283 28.41 6.77 4.88
N PHE A 284 27.13 7.05 4.62
CA PHE A 284 26.73 7.89 3.49
C PHE A 284 27.07 9.38 3.71
N GLN A 285 27.00 9.85 4.96
CA GLN A 285 27.29 11.24 5.34
C GLN A 285 28.79 11.58 5.39
N GLN A 286 29.69 10.60 5.21
CA GLN A 286 31.13 10.85 5.16
C GLN A 286 31.53 11.68 3.93
N ASN A 287 32.62 12.45 4.05
CA ASN A 287 33.17 13.27 2.95
C ASN A 287 33.47 12.44 1.68
N LYS A 288 33.92 11.19 1.86
CA LYS A 288 34.13 10.22 0.79
C LYS A 288 33.38 8.94 1.13
N GLN A 289 32.38 8.61 0.32
CA GLN A 289 31.58 7.38 0.48
C GLN A 289 32.43 6.15 0.18
N ASP A 290 32.48 5.22 1.13
CA ASP A 290 33.08 3.89 0.94
C ASP A 290 32.01 2.92 0.43
N TRP A 291 31.89 2.83 -0.89
CA TRP A 291 30.88 2.01 -1.55
C TRP A 291 31.04 0.51 -1.29
N SER A 292 32.26 0.04 -0.96
CA SER A 292 32.48 -1.36 -0.59
C SER A 292 31.77 -1.68 0.73
N LYS A 293 32.00 -0.85 1.75
CA LYS A 293 31.35 -1.04 3.06
C LYS A 293 29.85 -0.83 3.02
N ILE A 294 29.38 0.11 2.19
CA ILE A 294 27.94 0.29 1.96
C ILE A 294 27.36 -0.98 1.34
N GLY A 295 28.03 -1.57 0.34
CA GLY A 295 27.63 -2.85 -0.25
C GLY A 295 27.58 -3.99 0.77
N ASP A 296 28.63 -4.13 1.59
CA ASP A 296 28.68 -5.16 2.64
C ASP A 296 27.53 -5.01 3.65
N LEU A 297 27.21 -3.77 4.04
CA LEU A 297 26.12 -3.48 4.96
C LEU A 297 24.75 -3.76 4.34
N LEU A 298 24.55 -3.39 3.07
CA LEU A 298 23.30 -3.68 2.34
C LEU A 298 23.07 -5.18 2.22
N PHE A 299 24.13 -5.97 1.96
CA PHE A 299 24.04 -7.43 1.93
C PHE A 299 23.53 -8.02 3.27
N VAL A 300 23.98 -7.47 4.40
CA VAL A 300 23.50 -7.89 5.73
C VAL A 300 22.07 -7.44 6.00
N LEU A 301 21.66 -6.29 5.47
CA LEU A 301 20.29 -5.77 5.60
C LEU A 301 19.26 -6.55 4.77
N GLU A 302 19.69 -7.22 3.70
CA GLU A 302 18.84 -8.05 2.84
C GLU A 302 18.53 -9.45 3.43
N GLN A 303 19.30 -9.90 4.43
CA GLN A 303 19.11 -11.19 5.10
C GLN A 303 18.13 -11.11 6.27
#